data_AF-B0R2V9-F1
#
_entry.id   AF-B0R2V9-F1
#
_cell.length_a   1.000
_cell.length_b   1.000
_cell.length_c   1.000
_cell.angle_alpha   90.00
_cell.angle_beta   90.00
_cell.angle_gamma   90.00
#
_symmetry.space_group_name_H-M   'P 1'
#
loop_
_entity.id
_entity.type
_entity.pdbx_description
1 polymer ?
#
loop_
_entity_poly.entity_id
_entity_poly.type
_entity_poly.pdbx_seq_one_letter_code
_entity_poly.pdbx_strand_id
1 'polypeptide(L)'
;MTQRGQFVLAGAAVAALALASVAVAYLQFGYAPSVATPRPTPSSQAATTVERAVAAAATGATGVPWAQRRRTLTRVQGALAQPPPATAGGAAALEVTGNATAAAGVDCPTGRGRRFGGCVRAGGVVVQRRAAEAVVVAVAYDIRVRTVTTSTEWTRVQRPGCWLPNGCQSGASPSSAGGDERRAAATVQASVGSDARRASASLRASSIASSGAPKVWVRHCS
;
A
#
# COMPACT_ATOMS: atom_id res chain seq x y z
N MET A 1 26.45 52.15 33.68
CA MET A 1 27.00 51.04 32.87
C MET A 1 25.90 50.51 31.94
N THR A 2 25.47 51.24 30.91
CA THR A 2 24.20 50.79 30.27
C THR A 2 23.92 51.23 28.83
N GLN A 3 24.76 52.03 28.17
CA GLN A 3 24.49 52.39 26.77
C GLN A 3 24.97 51.29 25.81
N ARG A 4 26.20 50.80 25.99
CA ARG A 4 26.80 49.78 25.11
C ARG A 4 26.13 48.41 25.24
N GLY A 5 25.70 48.02 26.44
CA GLY A 5 25.00 46.74 26.66
C GLY A 5 23.60 46.69 26.03
N GLN A 6 22.89 47.82 26.01
CA GLN A 6 21.55 47.91 25.40
C GLN A 6 21.59 47.78 23.88
N PHE A 7 22.60 48.36 23.21
CA PHE A 7 22.75 48.22 21.76
C PHE A 7 23.06 46.77 21.34
N VAL A 8 23.83 46.03 22.14
CA VAL A 8 24.15 44.62 21.85
C VAL A 8 22.90 43.75 21.95
N LEU A 9 22.06 43.95 22.97
CA LEU A 9 20.81 43.21 23.13
C LEU A 9 19.82 43.50 22.00
N ALA A 10 19.71 44.76 21.59
CA ALA A 10 18.87 45.16 20.46
C ALA A 10 19.35 44.50 19.14
N GLY A 11 20.66 44.51 18.88
CA GLY A 11 21.25 43.86 17.70
C GLY A 11 21.02 42.35 17.69
N ALA A 12 21.21 41.67 18.83
CA ALA A 12 20.97 40.23 18.95
C ALA A 12 19.50 39.86 18.72
N ALA A 13 18.56 40.65 19.23
CA ALA A 13 17.13 40.42 19.04
C ALA A 13 16.74 40.54 17.55
N VAL A 14 17.26 41.54 16.84
CA VAL A 14 17.03 41.71 15.40
C VAL A 14 17.60 40.54 14.61
N ALA A 15 18.82 40.09 14.93
CA ALA A 15 19.43 38.93 14.29
C ALA A 15 18.62 37.64 14.54
N ALA A 16 18.12 37.44 15.76
CA ALA A 16 17.27 36.29 16.09
C ALA A 16 15.95 36.30 15.30
N LEU A 17 15.30 37.46 15.14
CA LEU A 17 14.09 37.61 14.33
C LEU A 17 14.35 37.36 12.84
N ALA A 18 15.49 37.81 12.33
CA ALA A 18 15.92 37.52 10.95
C ALA A 18 16.18 36.01 10.74
N LEU A 19 16.82 35.34 11.68
CA LEU A 19 17.04 33.88 11.61
C LEU A 19 15.74 33.10 11.77
N ALA A 20 14.82 33.55 12.64
CA ALA A 20 13.53 32.93 12.84
C ALA A 20 12.68 32.95 11.57
N SER A 21 12.68 34.06 10.82
CA SER A 21 11.95 34.17 9.55
C SER A 21 12.52 33.25 8.47
N VAL A 22 13.85 33.10 8.38
CA VAL A 22 14.49 32.10 7.51
C VAL A 22 14.12 30.68 7.91
N ALA A 23 14.10 30.36 9.21
CA ALA A 23 13.71 29.05 9.71
C ALA A 23 12.24 28.72 9.42
N VAL A 24 11.33 29.68 9.61
CA VAL A 24 9.90 29.52 9.27
C VAL A 24 9.73 29.32 7.76
N ALA A 25 10.44 30.08 6.92
CA ALA A 25 10.46 29.84 5.49
C ALA A 25 10.96 28.43 5.16
N TYR A 26 12.03 27.96 5.81
CA TYR A 26 12.58 26.62 5.62
C TYR A 26 11.58 25.51 5.99
N LEU A 27 10.75 25.74 7.02
CA LEU A 27 9.67 24.84 7.41
C LEU A 27 8.47 24.92 6.45
N GLN A 28 8.13 26.11 5.94
CA GLN A 28 7.08 26.30 4.93
C GLN A 28 7.45 25.69 3.57
N PHE A 29 8.73 25.71 3.20
CA PHE A 29 9.25 25.01 2.02
C PHE A 29 9.29 23.49 2.19
N GLY A 30 8.87 22.96 3.34
CA GLY A 30 8.68 21.53 3.53
C GLY A 30 9.98 20.75 3.41
N TYR A 31 11.09 21.29 3.93
CA TYR A 31 12.32 20.52 4.07
C TYR A 31 12.14 19.46 5.17
N ALA A 32 11.41 18.40 4.84
CA ALA A 32 11.60 17.14 5.53
C ALA A 32 13.05 16.73 5.27
N PRO A 33 13.89 16.47 6.29
CA PRO A 33 15.16 15.80 6.03
C PRO A 33 14.80 14.58 5.20
N SER A 34 15.51 14.38 4.10
CA SER A 34 15.34 13.23 3.22
C SER A 34 15.58 11.96 4.04
N VAL A 35 14.58 11.52 4.81
CA VAL A 35 14.43 10.13 5.20
C VAL A 35 14.48 9.43 3.86
N ALA A 36 15.54 8.66 3.61
CA ALA A 36 15.73 7.97 2.36
C ALA A 36 14.42 7.22 2.09
N THR A 37 13.60 7.75 1.21
CA THR A 37 12.34 7.12 0.87
C THR A 37 12.78 5.82 0.24
N PRO A 38 12.44 4.65 0.84
CA PRO A 38 12.91 3.39 0.32
C PRO A 38 12.53 3.35 -1.16
N ARG A 39 13.52 3.18 -2.03
CA ARG A 39 13.28 3.16 -3.47
C ARG A 39 12.18 2.12 -3.72
N PRO A 40 11.08 2.46 -4.39
CA PRO A 40 9.95 1.56 -4.49
C PRO A 40 10.42 0.25 -5.11
N THR A 41 10.15 -0.86 -4.42
CA THR A 41 10.50 -2.20 -4.89
C THR A 41 9.81 -2.45 -6.24
N PRO A 42 10.37 -3.31 -7.11
CA PRO A 42 9.75 -3.63 -8.40
C PRO A 42 8.28 -4.06 -8.26
N SER A 43 7.97 -4.81 -7.20
CA SER A 43 6.59 -5.21 -6.87
C SER A 43 5.67 -4.03 -6.56
N SER A 44 6.13 -3.01 -5.84
CA SER A 44 5.32 -1.82 -5.50
C SER A 44 5.05 -0.93 -6.72
N GLN A 45 6.02 -0.79 -7.63
CA GLN A 45 5.84 -0.06 -8.89
C GLN A 45 4.87 -0.79 -9.82
N ALA A 46 5.01 -2.12 -9.94
CA ALA A 46 4.10 -2.94 -10.71
C ALA A 46 2.67 -2.86 -10.16
N ALA A 47 2.50 -2.97 -8.83
CA ALA A 47 1.21 -2.81 -8.16
C ALA A 47 0.54 -1.47 -8.52
N THR A 48 1.27 -0.36 -8.37
CA THR A 48 0.75 0.98 -8.65
C THR A 48 0.34 1.14 -10.12
N THR A 49 1.07 0.51 -11.03
CA THR A 49 0.78 0.54 -12.47
C THR A 49 -0.48 -0.25 -12.80
N VAL A 50 -0.64 -1.44 -12.22
CA VAL A 50 -1.87 -2.25 -12.33
C VAL A 50 -3.05 -1.52 -11.72
N GLU A 51 -2.91 -0.95 -10.53
CA GLU A 51 -3.98 -0.21 -9.84
C GLU A 51 -4.50 0.95 -10.70
N ARG A 52 -3.60 1.72 -11.32
CA ARG A 52 -3.97 2.79 -12.26
C ARG A 52 -4.66 2.25 -13.51
N ALA A 53 -4.15 1.17 -14.10
CA ALA A 53 -4.75 0.55 -15.28
C ALA A 53 -6.17 0.02 -14.98
N VAL A 54 -6.35 -0.67 -13.85
CA VAL A 54 -7.66 -1.19 -13.41
C VAL A 54 -8.63 -0.05 -13.11
N ALA A 55 -8.16 1.00 -12.43
CA ALA A 55 -8.98 2.18 -12.17
C ALA A 55 -9.47 2.82 -13.49
N ALA A 56 -8.57 3.01 -14.47
CA ALA A 56 -8.92 3.55 -15.79
C ALA A 56 -9.88 2.65 -16.58
N ALA A 57 -9.67 1.33 -16.54
CA ALA A 57 -10.55 0.37 -17.20
C ALA A 57 -11.97 0.39 -16.58
N ALA A 58 -12.05 0.47 -15.25
CA ALA A 58 -13.32 0.47 -14.54
C ALA A 58 -14.12 1.78 -14.72
N THR A 59 -13.43 2.93 -14.72
CA THR A 59 -14.07 4.22 -15.01
C THR A 59 -14.52 4.29 -16.47
N GLY A 60 -13.70 3.84 -17.43
CA GLY A 60 -14.03 3.84 -18.86
C GLY A 60 -15.11 2.82 -19.26
N ALA A 61 -15.38 1.79 -18.44
CA ALA A 61 -16.42 0.79 -18.70
C ALA A 61 -17.80 1.16 -18.11
N THR A 62 -17.86 2.22 -17.30
CA THR A 62 -19.09 2.73 -16.68
C THR A 62 -19.90 3.59 -17.67
N GLY A 63 -21.20 3.79 -17.42
CA GLY A 63 -22.06 4.69 -18.22
C GLY A 63 -22.79 4.01 -19.37
N VAL A 64 -22.71 2.68 -19.48
CA VAL A 64 -23.50 1.93 -20.46
C VAL A 64 -24.89 1.60 -19.89
N PRO A 65 -25.94 1.43 -20.72
CA PRO A 65 -27.24 1.00 -20.24
C PRO A 65 -27.17 -0.29 -19.42
N TRP A 66 -27.92 -0.38 -18.31
CA TRP A 66 -27.90 -1.54 -17.40
C TRP A 66 -28.26 -2.86 -18.08
N ALA A 67 -29.11 -2.81 -19.12
CA ALA A 67 -29.41 -3.96 -19.97
C ALA A 67 -28.12 -4.56 -20.57
N GLN A 68 -27.13 -3.72 -20.86
CA GLN A 68 -25.83 -4.08 -21.42
C GLN A 68 -24.72 -4.26 -20.38
N ARG A 69 -25.03 -4.35 -19.08
CA ARG A 69 -24.04 -4.54 -17.99
C ARG A 69 -23.01 -5.66 -18.22
N ARG A 70 -23.37 -6.71 -18.97
CA ARG A 70 -22.42 -7.77 -19.36
C ARG A 70 -21.25 -7.22 -20.18
N ARG A 71 -21.48 -6.21 -21.04
CA ARG A 71 -20.42 -5.52 -21.78
C ARG A 71 -19.44 -4.80 -20.85
N THR A 72 -19.92 -4.15 -19.79
CA THR A 72 -19.06 -3.57 -18.74
C THR A 72 -18.20 -4.63 -18.08
N LEU A 73 -18.80 -5.75 -17.67
CA LEU A 73 -18.07 -6.87 -17.05
C LEU A 73 -16.98 -7.41 -17.97
N THR A 74 -17.32 -7.71 -19.23
CA THR A 74 -16.36 -8.23 -20.22
C THR A 74 -15.25 -7.25 -20.55
N ARG A 75 -15.53 -5.93 -20.63
CA ARG A 75 -14.50 -4.91 -20.86
C ARG A 75 -13.48 -4.87 -19.73
N VAL A 76 -13.96 -4.86 -18.47
CA VAL A 76 -13.06 -4.83 -17.31
C VAL A 76 -12.28 -6.14 -17.20
N GLN A 77 -12.92 -7.29 -17.43
CA GLN A 77 -12.23 -8.59 -17.44
C GLN A 77 -11.19 -8.69 -18.55
N GLY A 78 -11.48 -8.17 -19.74
CA GLY A 78 -10.52 -8.10 -20.85
C GLY A 78 -9.31 -7.23 -20.52
N ALA A 79 -9.52 -6.11 -19.82
CA ALA A 79 -8.43 -5.26 -19.35
C ALA A 79 -7.56 -5.96 -18.28
N LEU A 80 -8.16 -6.76 -17.39
CA LEU A 80 -7.41 -7.57 -16.41
C LEU A 80 -6.57 -8.67 -17.10
N ALA A 81 -7.11 -9.28 -18.15
CA ALA A 81 -6.41 -10.32 -18.92
C ALA A 81 -5.23 -9.79 -19.75
N GLN A 82 -5.12 -8.47 -19.92
CA GLN A 82 -4.04 -7.80 -20.63
C GLN A 82 -3.30 -6.84 -19.69
N PRO A 83 -2.55 -7.37 -18.70
CA PRO A 83 -1.82 -6.53 -17.77
C PRO A 83 -0.77 -5.68 -18.50
N PRO A 84 -0.47 -4.47 -17.99
CA PRO A 84 0.59 -3.64 -18.56
C PRO A 84 1.93 -4.41 -18.51
N PRO A 85 2.82 -4.20 -19.50
CA PRO A 85 4.10 -4.90 -19.53
C PRO A 85 4.92 -4.61 -18.27
N ALA A 86 5.61 -5.63 -17.76
CA ALA A 86 6.33 -5.63 -16.49
C ALA A 86 7.64 -4.81 -16.51
N THR A 87 7.73 -3.73 -17.30
CA THR A 87 8.93 -2.89 -17.43
C THR A 87 9.30 -2.12 -16.16
N ALA A 88 8.52 -2.26 -15.08
CA ALA A 88 8.81 -1.73 -13.77
C ALA A 88 9.90 -2.55 -13.04
N GLY A 89 11.16 -2.13 -13.15
CA GLY A 89 12.20 -2.43 -12.15
C GLY A 89 12.76 -3.86 -12.12
N GLY A 90 12.66 -4.66 -13.18
CA GLY A 90 13.26 -6.00 -13.23
C GLY A 90 12.34 -7.15 -12.79
N ALA A 91 11.02 -6.93 -12.79
CA ALA A 91 10.06 -8.03 -12.74
C ALA A 91 10.14 -8.85 -14.04
N ALA A 92 10.23 -10.19 -13.92
CA ALA A 92 10.31 -11.10 -15.05
C ALA A 92 8.92 -11.42 -15.61
N ALA A 93 7.90 -11.44 -14.75
CA ALA A 93 6.51 -11.61 -15.17
C ALA A 93 5.53 -10.93 -14.19
N LEU A 94 4.45 -10.38 -14.74
CA LEU A 94 3.32 -9.82 -14.02
C LEU A 94 2.06 -10.54 -14.49
N GLU A 95 1.34 -11.14 -13.55
CA GLU A 95 0.08 -11.82 -13.78
C GLU A 95 -1.01 -11.14 -12.94
N VAL A 96 -2.16 -10.87 -13.57
CA VAL A 96 -3.32 -10.27 -12.91
C VAL A 96 -4.54 -11.13 -13.20
N THR A 97 -5.23 -11.59 -12.16
CA THR A 97 -6.40 -12.47 -12.30
C THR A 97 -7.57 -11.96 -11.47
N GLY A 98 -8.80 -12.08 -11.97
CA GLY A 98 -10.00 -11.65 -11.23
C GLY A 98 -10.32 -12.58 -10.07
N ASN A 99 -10.56 -12.03 -8.88
CA ASN A 99 -10.83 -12.80 -7.67
C ASN A 99 -12.33 -12.75 -7.29
N ALA A 100 -13.06 -13.82 -7.62
CA ALA A 100 -14.50 -13.91 -7.37
C ALA A 100 -14.85 -13.95 -5.87
N THR A 101 -14.00 -14.57 -5.05
CA THR A 101 -14.18 -14.68 -3.60
C THR A 101 -14.08 -13.32 -2.93
N ALA A 102 -13.05 -12.54 -3.26
CA ALA A 102 -12.89 -11.18 -2.77
C ALA A 102 -14.01 -10.25 -3.28
N ALA A 103 -14.49 -10.45 -4.52
CA ALA A 103 -15.64 -9.72 -5.04
C ALA A 103 -16.95 -10.06 -4.31
N ALA A 104 -17.12 -11.30 -3.84
CA ALA A 104 -18.27 -11.70 -3.06
C ALA A 104 -18.35 -10.97 -1.71
N GLY A 105 -17.19 -10.66 -1.11
CA GLY A 105 -17.07 -9.86 0.11
C GLY A 105 -17.32 -8.35 -0.06
N VAL A 106 -17.59 -7.86 -1.28
CA VAL A 106 -17.94 -6.45 -1.49
C VAL A 106 -19.37 -6.20 -1.03
N ASP A 107 -19.53 -5.34 -0.04
CA ASP A 107 -20.84 -4.93 0.46
C ASP A 107 -21.69 -4.27 -0.63
N CYS A 108 -22.87 -4.84 -0.84
CA CYS A 108 -23.84 -4.36 -1.81
C CYS A 108 -25.17 -4.14 -1.08
N PRO A 109 -25.77 -2.93 -1.17
CA PRO A 109 -27.06 -2.66 -0.55
C PRO A 109 -28.13 -3.65 -1.04
N THR A 110 -28.85 -4.26 -0.10
CA THR A 110 -29.97 -5.18 -0.36
C THR A 110 -31.24 -4.66 0.31
N GLY A 111 -32.39 -5.29 0.02
CA GLY A 111 -33.66 -4.97 0.69
C GLY A 111 -34.42 -3.76 0.12
N ARG A 112 -35.50 -3.41 0.83
CA ARG A 112 -36.38 -2.26 0.52
C ARG A 112 -35.69 -0.94 0.93
N GLY A 113 -36.01 0.17 0.26
CA GLY A 113 -35.45 1.50 0.60
C GLY A 113 -34.03 1.78 0.06
N ARG A 114 -33.46 0.89 -0.76
CA ARG A 114 -32.15 1.12 -1.38
C ARG A 114 -32.20 2.26 -2.41
N ARG A 115 -31.21 3.16 -2.36
CA ARG A 115 -31.04 4.27 -3.31
C ARG A 115 -30.59 3.80 -4.70
N PHE A 116 -29.92 2.66 -4.77
CA PHE A 116 -29.37 2.09 -6.00
C PHE A 116 -29.92 0.69 -6.25
N GLY A 117 -29.84 0.23 -7.50
CA GLY A 117 -30.25 -1.14 -7.84
C GLY A 117 -29.30 -2.20 -7.27
N GLY A 118 -29.66 -3.47 -7.50
CA GLY A 118 -28.85 -4.59 -7.06
C GLY A 118 -27.49 -4.64 -7.75
N CYS A 119 -26.53 -5.27 -7.09
CA CYS A 119 -25.24 -5.59 -7.67
C CYS A 119 -25.31 -6.85 -8.52
N VAL A 120 -24.46 -6.91 -9.54
CA VAL A 120 -24.11 -8.12 -10.27
C VAL A 120 -22.61 -8.31 -10.14
N ARG A 121 -22.19 -9.54 -9.83
CA ARG A 121 -20.78 -9.92 -9.65
C ARG A 121 -20.40 -10.94 -10.70
N ALA A 122 -19.24 -10.80 -11.33
CA ALA A 122 -18.68 -11.82 -12.23
C ALA A 122 -17.17 -11.66 -12.36
N GLY A 123 -16.43 -12.76 -12.19
CA GLY A 123 -14.98 -12.82 -12.44
C GLY A 123 -14.19 -11.70 -11.76
N GLY A 124 -14.46 -11.45 -10.47
CA GLY A 124 -13.81 -10.38 -9.71
C GLY A 124 -14.41 -8.98 -9.88
N VAL A 125 -15.30 -8.75 -10.84
CA VAL A 125 -15.90 -7.42 -11.09
C VAL A 125 -17.29 -7.31 -10.45
N VAL A 126 -17.56 -6.19 -9.79
CA VAL A 126 -18.87 -5.86 -9.19
C VAL A 126 -19.43 -4.62 -9.87
N VAL A 127 -20.60 -4.77 -10.49
CA VAL A 127 -21.35 -3.68 -11.12
C VAL A 127 -22.67 -3.44 -10.41
N GLN A 128 -23.11 -2.18 -10.34
CA GLN A 128 -24.37 -1.78 -9.73
C GLN A 128 -25.19 -0.94 -10.69
N ARG A 129 -26.52 -1.09 -10.64
CA ARG A 129 -27.43 -0.24 -11.40
C ARG A 129 -27.59 1.12 -10.75
N ARG A 130 -27.25 2.20 -11.47
CA ARG A 130 -27.49 3.60 -11.05
C ARG A 130 -28.10 4.37 -12.21
N ALA A 131 -29.23 5.06 -12.01
CA ALA A 131 -29.91 5.82 -13.06
C ALA A 131 -30.06 5.06 -14.41
N ALA A 132 -30.43 3.77 -14.35
CA ALA A 132 -30.51 2.87 -15.51
C ALA A 132 -29.19 2.53 -16.22
N GLU A 133 -28.04 2.92 -15.67
CA GLU A 133 -26.70 2.60 -16.16
C GLU A 133 -25.99 1.53 -15.32
N ALA A 134 -25.00 0.87 -15.90
CA ALA A 134 -24.07 0.00 -15.22
C ALA A 134 -22.85 0.80 -14.73
N VAL A 135 -22.65 0.79 -13.41
CA VAL A 135 -21.52 1.44 -12.74
C VAL A 135 -20.65 0.39 -12.07
N VAL A 136 -19.35 0.41 -12.33
CA VAL A 136 -18.40 -0.48 -11.64
C VAL A 136 -18.17 0.07 -10.22
N VAL A 137 -18.53 -0.72 -9.20
CA VAL A 137 -18.38 -0.29 -7.79
C VAL A 137 -17.16 -0.91 -7.12
N ALA A 138 -16.71 -2.06 -7.61
CA ALA A 138 -15.47 -2.69 -7.16
C ALA A 138 -14.92 -3.63 -8.23
N VAL A 139 -13.59 -3.79 -8.22
CA VAL A 139 -12.85 -4.80 -8.97
C VAL A 139 -11.91 -5.48 -7.99
N ALA A 140 -12.11 -6.77 -7.78
CA ALA A 140 -11.28 -7.63 -6.96
C ALA A 140 -10.41 -8.51 -7.83
N TYR A 141 -9.11 -8.52 -7.56
CA TYR A 141 -8.11 -9.21 -8.37
C TYR A 141 -6.89 -9.59 -7.54
N ASP A 142 -6.20 -10.64 -7.98
CA ASP A 142 -4.92 -11.06 -7.44
C ASP A 142 -3.81 -10.59 -8.38
N ILE A 143 -2.74 -10.05 -7.78
CA ILE A 143 -1.53 -9.68 -8.51
C ILE A 143 -0.46 -10.68 -8.10
N ARG A 144 0.18 -11.32 -9.08
CA ARG A 144 1.37 -12.13 -8.88
C ARG A 144 2.53 -11.51 -9.65
N VAL A 145 3.57 -11.13 -8.93
CA VAL A 145 4.83 -10.62 -9.49
C VAL A 145 5.89 -11.68 -9.31
N ARG A 146 6.50 -12.11 -10.42
CA ARG A 146 7.64 -13.02 -10.42
C ARG A 146 8.89 -12.25 -10.82
N THR A 147 9.92 -12.32 -9.99
CA THR A 147 11.29 -11.93 -10.31
C THR A 147 12.13 -13.18 -10.54
N VAL A 148 13.41 -13.01 -10.87
CA VAL A 148 14.35 -14.12 -11.04
C VAL A 148 14.52 -15.00 -9.78
N THR A 149 14.32 -14.42 -8.60
CA THR A 149 14.60 -15.09 -7.31
C THR A 149 13.37 -15.24 -6.42
N THR A 150 12.28 -14.51 -6.71
CA THR A 150 11.16 -14.39 -5.76
C THR A 150 9.82 -14.29 -6.50
N SER A 151 8.78 -14.87 -5.91
CA SER A 151 7.40 -14.67 -6.35
C SER A 151 6.61 -14.08 -5.19
N THR A 152 5.90 -12.99 -5.44
CA THR A 152 5.06 -12.32 -4.46
C THR A 152 3.65 -12.21 -5.02
N GLU A 153 2.67 -12.60 -4.21
CA GLU A 153 1.25 -12.58 -4.58
C GLU A 153 0.43 -11.88 -3.50
N TRP A 154 -0.56 -11.10 -3.93
CA TRP A 154 -1.50 -10.46 -3.02
C TRP A 154 -2.83 -10.14 -3.71
N THR A 155 -3.90 -10.14 -2.92
CA THR A 155 -5.24 -9.74 -3.35
C THR A 155 -5.44 -8.24 -3.17
N ARG A 156 -6.18 -7.62 -4.10
CA ARG A 156 -6.66 -6.24 -4.02
C ARG A 156 -8.13 -6.15 -4.37
N VAL A 157 -8.81 -5.22 -3.71
CA VAL A 157 -10.17 -4.79 -4.05
C VAL A 157 -10.12 -3.30 -4.34
N GLN A 158 -10.11 -2.94 -5.62
CA GLN A 158 -10.12 -1.56 -6.07
C GLN A 158 -11.56 -1.05 -6.16
N ARG A 159 -11.84 0.11 -5.58
CA ARG A 159 -13.13 0.80 -5.73
C ARG A 159 -12.91 2.00 -6.66
N PRO A 160 -13.42 1.98 -7.91
CA PRO A 160 -13.18 3.04 -8.87
C PRO A 160 -13.97 4.30 -8.47
N GLY A 161 -13.28 5.24 -7.83
CA GLY A 161 -13.81 6.57 -7.53
C GLY A 161 -14.73 6.65 -6.32
N CYS A 162 -14.59 7.77 -5.60
CA CYS A 162 -15.44 8.12 -4.47
C CYS A 162 -16.83 8.50 -4.96
N TRP A 163 -17.82 7.69 -4.61
CA TRP A 163 -19.22 7.90 -5.00
C TRP A 163 -20.15 7.79 -3.78
N LEU A 164 -19.65 8.21 -2.61
CA LEU A 164 -20.47 8.54 -1.44
C LEU A 164 -20.73 10.05 -1.42
N PRO A 165 -21.93 10.51 -1.03
CA PRO A 165 -22.20 11.94 -0.83
C PRO A 165 -21.33 12.59 0.28
N ASN A 166 -20.66 11.79 1.12
CA ASN A 166 -19.84 12.26 2.24
C ASN A 166 -18.32 12.04 2.05
N GLY A 167 -17.85 12.07 0.80
CA GLY A 167 -16.42 12.19 0.50
C GLY A 167 -15.60 10.90 0.53
N CYS A 168 -14.40 11.01 -0.03
CA CYS A 168 -13.38 9.98 -0.09
C CYS A 168 -12.83 9.69 1.30
N GLN A 169 -13.25 8.60 1.94
CA GLN A 169 -12.33 7.92 2.84
C GLN A 169 -11.57 6.93 1.97
N SER A 170 -10.33 7.30 1.63
CA SER A 170 -9.29 6.35 1.30
C SER A 170 -9.29 5.32 2.42
N GLY A 171 -9.95 4.19 2.17
CA GLY A 171 -9.95 3.07 3.10
C GLY A 171 -8.50 2.77 3.40
N ALA A 172 -8.11 3.03 4.63
CA ALA A 172 -6.98 2.36 5.24
C ALA A 172 -7.10 0.90 4.80
N SER A 173 -6.09 0.42 4.08
CA SER A 173 -5.93 -1.01 3.88
C SER A 173 -6.15 -1.65 5.26
N PRO A 174 -6.96 -2.72 5.39
CA PRO A 174 -6.84 -3.53 6.59
C PRO A 174 -5.37 -3.89 6.67
N SER A 175 -4.73 -3.33 7.69
CA SER A 175 -3.40 -3.66 8.15
C SER A 175 -3.19 -5.14 7.91
N SER A 176 -2.09 -5.45 7.25
CA SER A 176 -1.53 -6.78 7.19
C SER A 176 -1.81 -7.53 8.50
N ALA A 177 -2.72 -8.49 8.43
CA ALA A 177 -2.72 -9.62 9.33
C ALA A 177 -1.40 -10.37 9.06
N GLY A 178 -0.38 -9.89 9.74
CA GLY A 178 1.00 -10.36 9.77
C GLY A 178 1.58 -9.98 11.12
N GLY A 179 0.80 -10.22 12.18
CA GLY A 179 1.34 -10.27 13.53
C GLY A 179 2.15 -11.55 13.64
N ASP A 180 3.47 -11.45 13.44
CA ASP A 180 4.44 -12.35 14.06
C ASP A 180 5.92 -11.88 13.95
N GLU A 181 6.24 -10.76 13.30
CA GLU A 181 7.64 -10.28 13.20
C GLU A 181 8.09 -9.31 14.30
N ARG A 182 7.21 -8.88 15.22
CA ARG A 182 7.58 -7.91 16.28
C ARG A 182 8.26 -8.52 17.51
N ARG A 183 8.44 -9.84 17.59
CA ARG A 183 9.21 -10.48 18.67
C ARG A 183 10.65 -10.85 18.31
N ALA A 184 11.08 -10.70 17.05
CA ALA A 184 12.45 -11.02 16.65
C ALA A 184 13.40 -9.80 16.63
N ALA A 185 12.88 -8.58 16.47
CA ALA A 185 13.73 -7.38 16.32
C ALA A 185 14.17 -6.72 17.64
N ALA A 186 13.47 -6.96 18.76
CA ALA A 186 13.82 -6.38 20.05
C ALA A 186 15.00 -7.07 20.75
N THR A 187 15.40 -8.27 20.31
CA THR A 187 16.52 -9.01 20.91
C THR A 187 17.85 -8.78 20.18
N VAL A 188 17.83 -8.23 18.96
CA VAL A 188 19.06 -7.99 18.17
C VAL A 188 19.69 -6.61 18.45
N GLN A 189 18.92 -5.62 18.91
CA GLN A 189 19.48 -4.30 19.24
C GLN A 189 20.17 -4.21 20.61
N ALA A 190 20.03 -5.21 21.48
CA ALA A 190 20.76 -5.26 22.76
C ALA A 190 22.17 -5.90 22.63
N SER A 191 22.45 -6.64 21.56
CA SER A 191 23.76 -7.29 21.36
C SER A 191 24.79 -6.41 20.64
N VAL A 192 24.36 -5.53 19.73
CA VAL A 192 25.29 -4.69 18.93
C VAL A 192 25.98 -3.58 19.76
N GLY A 193 25.42 -3.21 20.92
CA GLY A 193 26.05 -2.25 21.85
C GLY A 193 27.08 -2.86 22.82
N SER A 194 27.15 -4.19 22.92
CA SER A 194 27.96 -4.89 23.92
C SER A 194 29.20 -5.59 23.33
N ASP A 195 29.22 -5.85 22.02
CA ASP A 195 30.30 -6.59 21.35
C ASP A 195 31.53 -5.73 21.00
N ALA A 196 31.40 -4.40 20.93
CA ALA A 196 32.54 -3.51 20.69
C ALA A 196 33.47 -3.36 21.91
N ARG A 197 33.04 -3.76 23.12
CA ARG A 197 33.84 -3.68 24.36
C ARG A 197 34.41 -5.02 24.83
N ARG A 198 34.13 -6.13 24.14
CA ARG A 198 34.58 -7.48 24.54
C ARG A 198 35.47 -8.18 23.52
N ALA A 199 35.86 -7.50 22.44
CA ALA A 199 36.77 -8.03 21.42
C ALA A 199 38.26 -8.00 21.80
N SER A 200 38.62 -7.54 23.00
CA SER A 200 40.02 -7.55 23.49
C SER A 200 40.36 -8.71 24.43
N ALA A 201 39.40 -9.57 24.79
CA ALA A 201 39.61 -10.62 25.78
C ALA A 201 38.85 -11.90 25.43
N SER A 202 39.39 -12.70 24.51
CA SER A 202 39.31 -14.19 24.49
C SER A 202 39.63 -14.75 23.10
N LEU A 203 40.87 -14.55 22.67
CA LEU A 203 41.54 -15.61 21.90
C LEU A 203 41.68 -16.82 22.84
N ARG A 204 40.78 -17.81 22.71
CA ARG A 204 41.00 -19.26 22.95
C ARG A 204 39.66 -20.00 23.15
N ALA A 205 39.61 -21.22 22.60
CA ALA A 205 38.62 -22.29 22.76
C ALA A 205 37.44 -22.26 21.76
N SER A 206 37.48 -23.10 20.70
CA SER A 206 36.95 -24.49 20.63
C SER A 206 35.46 -24.49 20.24
N SER A 207 35.11 -24.84 18.99
CA SER A 207 34.81 -26.20 18.46
C SER A 207 33.45 -26.80 18.90
N ILE A 208 32.70 -27.34 17.92
CA ILE A 208 31.70 -28.45 17.97
C ILE A 208 30.19 -28.10 17.79
N ALA A 209 29.71 -28.38 16.56
CA ALA A 209 28.61 -29.26 16.12
C ALA A 209 27.08 -29.03 16.37
N SER A 210 26.35 -29.51 15.33
CA SER A 210 24.98 -30.11 15.26
C SER A 210 23.79 -29.13 15.16
N SER A 211 22.96 -29.13 14.10
CA SER A 211 22.00 -30.11 13.53
C SER A 211 20.55 -29.90 14.02
N GLY A 212 19.55 -29.86 13.12
CA GLY A 212 18.14 -30.05 13.48
C GLY A 212 17.10 -29.30 12.64
N ALA A 213 16.25 -30.08 11.96
CA ALA A 213 15.17 -29.76 11.00
C ALA A 213 13.96 -28.90 11.52
N PRO A 214 13.07 -28.41 10.62
CA PRO A 214 11.98 -27.47 10.95
C PRO A 214 10.69 -28.13 11.47
N LYS A 215 9.94 -27.39 12.32
CA LYS A 215 8.62 -27.79 12.86
C LYS A 215 7.46 -27.23 12.04
N VAL A 216 6.59 -28.14 11.61
CA VAL A 216 5.25 -27.93 11.04
C VAL A 216 4.27 -27.54 12.16
N TRP A 217 3.35 -26.60 11.90
CA TRP A 217 2.17 -26.37 12.72
C TRP A 217 0.90 -26.44 11.88
N VAL A 218 0.05 -27.40 12.23
CA VAL A 218 -1.36 -27.53 11.83
C VAL A 218 -2.20 -26.92 12.95
N ARG A 219 -3.25 -26.16 12.64
CA ARG A 219 -4.35 -25.89 13.58
C ARG A 219 -5.70 -26.16 12.93
N HIS A 220 -6.44 -27.03 13.61
CA HIS A 220 -7.85 -27.34 13.41
C HIS A 220 -8.74 -26.17 13.83
N CYS A 221 -9.85 -26.01 13.10
CA CYS A 221 -11.02 -25.24 13.52
C CYS A 221 -11.92 -26.12 14.40
N SER A 222 -12.46 -25.51 15.45
CA SER A 222 -13.72 -25.90 16.10
C SER A 222 -14.70 -24.75 15.95
#